data_AF-A0A174KR37-F1
#
_entry.id   AF-A0A174KR37-F1
#
_cell.length_a   1.000
_cell.length_b   1.000
_cell.length_c   1.000
_cell.angle_alpha   90.00
_cell.angle_beta   90.00
_cell.angle_gamma   90.00
#
_symmetry.space_group_name_H-M   'P 1'
#
loop_
_entity.id
_entity.type
_entity.pdbx_description
1 polymer ?
#
loop_
_entity_poly.entity_id
_entity_poly.type
_entity_poly.pdbx_seq_one_letter_code
_entity_poly.pdbx_strand_id
1 'polypeptide(L)'
;MNIRLQIIVAIILIIALCVIVNMIRKKRLELRYALAWLIVGVGTLVLDCFPILTTELAELIGVASPINMLFFLGFCFSLVIIFVLTVAISRVSIRMKQLTQELALYEKKVNDELKNR
;
A
#
# COMPACT_ATOMS: atom_id res chain seq x y z
N MET A 1 27.53 0.21 5.28
CA MET A 1 26.73 -0.60 4.32
C MET A 1 27.64 -1.12 3.24
N ASN A 2 27.48 -2.36 2.77
CA ASN A 2 28.27 -2.82 1.63
C ASN A 2 27.71 -2.16 0.36
N ILE A 3 28.51 -1.38 -0.36
CA ILE A 3 28.05 -0.55 -1.50
C ILE A 3 27.28 -1.36 -2.56
N ARG A 4 27.63 -2.64 -2.71
CA ARG A 4 26.95 -3.58 -3.60
C ARG A 4 25.48 -3.78 -3.22
N LEU A 5 25.20 -3.95 -1.92
CA LEU A 5 23.85 -4.15 -1.41
C LEU A 5 23.02 -2.87 -1.54
N GLN A 6 23.61 -1.71 -1.26
CA GLN A 6 22.96 -0.41 -1.44
C GLN A 6 22.50 -0.20 -2.88
N ILE A 7 23.38 -0.45 -3.87
CA ILE A 7 23.04 -0.30 -5.29
C ILE A 7 21.91 -1.26 -5.69
N ILE A 8 21.95 -2.51 -5.22
CA ILE A 8 20.91 -3.50 -5.52
C ILE A 8 19.56 -3.05 -4.97
N VAL A 9 19.51 -2.61 -3.71
CA VAL A 9 18.28 -2.14 -3.05
C VAL A 9 17.73 -0.89 -3.75
N ALA A 10 18.59 0.08 -4.06
CA ALA A 10 18.21 1.29 -4.79
C ALA A 10 17.59 0.96 -6.16
N ILE A 11 18.20 0.06 -6.95
CA ILE A 11 17.65 -0.36 -8.25
C ILE A 11 16.27 -1.00 -8.09
N ILE A 12 16.12 -1.91 -7.11
CA ILE A 12 14.83 -2.56 -6.84
C ILE A 12 13.77 -1.52 -6.45
N LEU A 13 14.10 -0.56 -5.58
CA LEU A 13 13.19 0.52 -5.18
C LEU A 13 12.78 1.40 -6.35
N ILE A 14 13.72 1.77 -7.23
CA ILE A 14 13.43 2.56 -8.43
C ILE A 14 12.49 1.81 -9.36
N ILE A 15 12.74 0.51 -9.60
CA ILE A 15 11.86 -0.32 -10.43
C ILE A 15 10.47 -0.40 -9.81
N ALA A 16 10.36 -0.64 -8.50
CA ALA A 16 9.08 -0.69 -7.80
C ALA A 16 8.30 0.62 -7.91
N LEU A 17 8.95 1.77 -7.71
CA LEU A 17 8.35 3.09 -7.86
C LEU A 17 7.88 3.32 -9.31
N CYS A 18 8.69 2.98 -10.30
CA CYS A 18 8.31 3.05 -11.72
C CYS A 18 7.08 2.18 -12.03
N VAL A 19 7.00 0.97 -11.48
CA VAL A 19 5.83 0.09 -11.62
C VAL A 19 4.59 0.73 -11.00
N ILE A 20 4.68 1.27 -9.78
CA ILE A 20 3.57 1.94 -9.10
C ILE A 20 3.08 3.13 -9.94
N VAL A 21 3.99 4.00 -10.38
CA VAL A 21 3.66 5.16 -11.24
C VAL A 21 3.00 4.70 -12.54
N ASN A 22 3.49 3.64 -13.17
CA ASN A 22 2.89 3.10 -14.39
C ASN A 22 1.49 2.53 -14.14
N MET A 23 1.26 1.87 -13.01
CA MET A 23 -0.08 1.38 -12.62
C MET A 23 -1.07 2.53 -12.40
N ILE A 24 -0.62 3.63 -11.79
CA ILE A 24 -1.42 4.86 -11.67
C ILE A 24 -1.74 5.42 -13.07
N ARG A 25 -0.74 5.56 -13.94
CA ARG A 25 -0.93 6.08 -15.31
C ARG A 25 -1.90 5.24 -16.13
N LYS A 26 -1.88 3.91 -15.96
CA LYS A 26 -2.79 2.96 -16.61
C LYS A 26 -4.18 2.87 -15.94
N LYS A 27 -4.47 3.73 -14.94
CA LYS A 27 -5.72 3.73 -14.15
C LYS A 27 -6.04 2.36 -13.51
N ARG A 28 -5.00 1.53 -13.27
CA ARG A 28 -5.13 0.22 -12.61
C ARG A 28 -5.17 0.35 -11.09
N LEU A 29 -4.65 1.46 -10.56
CA LEU A 29 -4.57 1.74 -9.12
C LEU A 29 -5.02 3.17 -8.88
N GLU A 30 -6.00 3.38 -7.99
CA GLU A 30 -6.38 4.75 -7.60
C GLU A 30 -5.22 5.42 -6.85
N LEU A 31 -5.00 6.69 -7.15
CA LEU A 31 -3.92 7.49 -6.55
C LEU A 31 -3.93 7.38 -5.01
N ARG A 32 -5.10 7.41 -4.37
CA ARG A 32 -5.19 7.38 -2.90
C ARG A 32 -4.55 6.13 -2.27
N TYR A 33 -4.61 4.99 -2.95
CA TYR A 33 -4.03 3.74 -2.45
C TYR A 33 -2.55 3.62 -2.81
N ALA A 34 -2.15 4.24 -3.92
CA ALA A 34 -0.77 4.27 -4.37
C ALA A 34 0.09 5.27 -3.58
N LEU A 35 -0.52 6.35 -3.06
CA LEU A 35 0.18 7.39 -2.31
C LEU A 35 0.96 6.84 -1.12
N ALA A 36 0.38 5.91 -0.36
CA ALA A 36 1.08 5.30 0.77
C ALA A 36 2.35 4.56 0.33
N TRP A 37 2.27 3.79 -0.76
CA TRP A 37 3.42 3.10 -1.34
C TRP A 37 4.47 4.05 -1.93
N LEU A 38 4.05 5.16 -2.55
CA LEU A 38 4.97 6.18 -3.05
C LEU A 38 5.71 6.88 -1.91
N ILE A 39 5.01 7.27 -0.84
CA ILE A 39 5.63 7.92 0.32
C ILE A 39 6.66 6.99 0.96
N VAL A 40 6.29 5.72 1.19
CA VAL A 40 7.20 4.75 1.81
C VAL A 40 8.36 4.42 0.87
N GLY A 41 8.12 4.21 -0.42
CA GLY A 41 9.19 3.91 -1.38
C GLY A 41 10.18 5.07 -1.54
N VAL A 42 9.70 6.31 -1.67
CA VAL A 42 10.55 7.50 -1.74
C VAL A 42 11.29 7.73 -0.42
N GLY A 43 10.60 7.63 0.72
CA GLY A 43 11.22 7.76 2.04
C GLY A 43 12.33 6.73 2.26
N THR A 44 12.09 5.47 1.86
CA THR A 44 13.08 4.39 1.97
C THR A 44 14.27 4.65 1.04
N LEU A 45 14.05 5.15 -0.18
CA LEU A 45 15.11 5.48 -1.12
C LEU A 45 15.98 6.64 -0.63
N VAL A 46 15.38 7.65 0.01
CA VAL A 46 16.13 8.72 0.68
C VAL A 46 16.98 8.14 1.82
N LEU A 47 16.40 7.30 2.68
CA LEU A 47 17.13 6.67 3.78
C LEU A 47 18.28 5.75 3.30
N ASP A 48 18.11 5.10 2.15
CA ASP A 48 19.13 4.26 1.51
C ASP A 48 20.26 5.09 0.87
N CYS A 49 19.94 6.24 0.24
CA CYS A 49 20.96 7.14 -0.32
C CYS A 49 21.74 7.93 0.73
N PHE A 50 21.16 8.19 1.90
CA PHE A 50 21.77 8.97 2.98
C PHE A 50 22.10 8.08 4.20
N PRO A 51 23.26 7.38 4.20
CA PRO A 51 23.62 6.44 5.26
C PRO A 51 23.76 7.08 6.64
N ILE A 52 24.07 8.39 6.71
CA ILE A 52 24.17 9.14 7.96
C ILE A 52 22.83 9.17 8.72
N LEU A 53 21.71 9.36 8.02
CA LEU A 53 20.38 9.36 8.64
C LEU A 53 20.01 7.96 9.15
N THR A 54 20.36 6.92 8.40
CA THR A 54 20.05 5.54 8.77
C THR A 54 20.93 5.04 9.91
N THR A 55 22.18 5.49 10.04
CA THR A 55 23.04 5.13 11.18
C THR A 55 22.55 5.76 12.48
N GLU A 56 22.18 7.04 12.50
CA GLU A 56 21.66 7.72 13.69
C GLU A 56 20.34 7.07 14.18
N LEU A 57 19.44 6.75 13.24
CA LEU A 57 18.20 6.02 13.57
C LEU A 57 18.47 4.60 14.06
N ALA A 58 19.46 3.91 13.48
CA ALA A 58 19.87 2.58 13.90
C ALA A 58 20.40 2.58 15.33
N GLU A 59 21.21 3.56 15.72
CA GLU A 59 21.70 3.71 17.08
C GLU A 59 20.59 4.03 18.07
N LEU A 60 19.64 4.91 17.71
CA LEU A 60 18.51 5.26 18.57
C LEU A 60 17.61 4.04 18.88
N ILE A 61 17.38 3.19 17.88
CA ILE A 61 16.52 1.99 18.00
C ILE A 61 17.32 0.77 18.51
N GLY A 62 18.66 0.83 18.51
CA GLY A 62 19.54 -0.26 18.95
C GLY A 62 19.77 -1.36 17.91
N VAL A 63 19.64 -1.06 16.62
CA VAL A 63 19.85 -2.02 15.53
C VAL A 63 21.31 -2.02 15.07
N ALA A 64 21.95 -3.19 15.08
CA ALA A 64 23.38 -3.32 14.79
C ALA A 64 23.80 -3.03 13.33
N SER A 65 22.86 -2.97 12.38
CA SER A 65 23.17 -2.82 10.96
C SER A 65 22.20 -1.88 10.24
N PRO A 66 22.69 -0.86 9.50
CA PRO A 66 21.84 0.07 8.75
C PRO A 66 20.89 -0.61 7.76
N ILE A 67 21.27 -1.75 7.18
CA ILE A 67 20.39 -2.49 6.28
C ILE A 67 19.23 -3.14 7.02
N ASN A 68 19.47 -3.63 8.25
CA ASN A 68 18.41 -4.19 9.08
C ASN A 68 17.44 -3.10 9.53
N MET A 69 17.91 -1.86 9.72
CA MET A 69 17.06 -0.70 10.00
C MET A 69 16.10 -0.41 8.83
N LEU A 70 16.60 -0.38 7.60
CA LEU A 70 15.76 -0.21 6.40
C LEU A 70 14.71 -1.31 6.28
N PHE A 71 15.09 -2.57 6.50
CA PHE A 71 14.15 -3.69 6.49
C PHE A 71 13.09 -3.59 7.59
N PHE A 72 13.50 -3.23 8.81
CA PHE A 72 12.60 -3.07 9.95
C PHE A 72 11.55 -1.99 9.70
N LEU A 73 11.98 -0.80 9.27
CA LEU A 73 11.07 0.30 8.91
C LEU A 73 10.16 -0.09 7.74
N GLY A 74 10.71 -0.69 6.69
CA GLY A 74 9.94 -1.19 5.56
C GLY A 74 8.87 -2.20 5.98
N PHE A 75 9.20 -3.11 6.92
CA PHE A 75 8.26 -4.07 7.47
C PHE A 75 7.16 -3.40 8.31
N CYS A 76 7.52 -2.48 9.21
CA CYS A 76 6.55 -1.70 9.99
C CYS A 76 5.59 -0.91 9.09
N PHE A 77 6.12 -0.19 8.10
CA PHE A 77 5.29 0.54 7.14
C PHE A 77 4.39 -0.39 6.32
N SER A 78 4.91 -1.54 5.87
CA SER A 78 4.14 -2.54 5.15
C SER A 78 2.96 -3.05 5.99
N LEU A 79 3.16 -3.35 7.28
CA LEU A 79 2.08 -3.75 8.18
C LEU A 79 0.98 -2.69 8.29
N VAL A 80 1.36 -1.42 8.43
CA VAL A 80 0.40 -0.31 8.48
C VAL A 80 -0.37 -0.22 7.16
N ILE A 81 0.31 -0.29 6.02
CA ILE A 81 -0.33 -0.25 4.70
C ILE A 81 -1.32 -1.41 4.54
N ILE A 82 -0.89 -2.64 4.85
CA ILE A 82 -1.72 -3.84 4.74
C ILE A 82 -2.94 -3.75 5.66
N PHE A 83 -2.76 -3.24 6.88
CA PHE A 83 -3.87 -3.03 7.80
C PHE A 83 -4.88 -2.01 7.26
N VAL A 84 -4.40 -0.85 6.77
CA VAL A 84 -5.25 0.18 6.15
C VAL A 84 -5.99 -0.37 4.92
N LEU A 85 -5.32 -1.16 4.10
CA LEU A 85 -5.93 -1.82 2.94
C LEU A 85 -6.99 -2.85 3.38
N THR A 86 -6.69 -3.66 4.40
CA THR A 86 -7.64 -4.63 4.98
C THR A 86 -8.91 -3.91 5.45
N VAL A 87 -8.76 -2.80 6.16
CA VAL A 87 -9.90 -1.98 6.62
C VAL A 87 -10.67 -1.38 5.43
N ALA A 88 -9.98 -0.90 4.39
CA ALA A 88 -10.62 -0.38 3.20
C ALA A 88 -11.44 -1.46 2.46
N ILE A 89 -10.87 -2.65 2.30
CA ILE A 89 -11.53 -3.80 1.67
C ILE A 89 -12.75 -4.25 2.48
N SER A 90 -12.63 -4.29 3.82
CA SER A 90 -13.75 -4.64 4.70
C SER A 90 -14.94 -3.69 4.52
N ARG A 91 -14.70 -2.37 4.47
CA ARG A 91 -15.78 -1.39 4.21
C ARG A 91 -16.42 -1.55 2.84
N VAL A 92 -15.63 -1.84 1.81
CA VAL A 92 -16.15 -2.08 0.46
C VAL A 92 -17.03 -3.33 0.44
N SER A 93 -16.61 -4.40 1.11
CA SER A 93 -17.40 -5.65 1.23
C SER A 93 -18.75 -5.42 1.90
N ILE A 94 -18.80 -4.66 2.99
CA ILE A 94 -20.06 -4.33 3.68
C ILE A 94 -21.01 -3.55 2.76
N ARG A 95 -20.50 -2.52 2.08
CA ARG A 95 -21.31 -1.72 1.13
C ARG A 95 -21.81 -2.55 -0.04
N MET A 96 -20.98 -3.45 -0.56
CA MET A 96 -21.37 -4.36 -1.63
C MET A 96 -22.52 -5.27 -1.19
N LYS A 97 -22.43 -5.85 0.02
CA LYS A 97 -23.51 -6.67 0.59
C LYS A 97 -24.82 -5.87 0.73
N GLN A 98 -24.75 -4.64 1.24
CA GLN A 98 -25.93 -3.77 1.36
C GLN A 98 -26.55 -3.48 0.00
N LEU A 99 -25.73 -3.12 -1.00
CA LEU A 99 -26.21 -2.85 -2.35
C LEU A 99 -26.87 -4.07 -2.99
N THR A 100 -26.29 -5.26 -2.81
CA THR A 100 -26.90 -6.52 -3.30
C THR A 100 -28.25 -6.78 -2.63
N GLN A 101 -28.40 -6.51 -1.34
CA GLN A 101 -29.66 -6.68 -0.62
C GLN A 101 -30.73 -5.68 -1.08
N GLU A 102 -30.36 -4.41 -1.27
CA GLU A 102 -31.27 -3.40 -1.82
C GLU A 102 -31.72 -3.76 -3.23
N LEU A 103 -30.81 -4.24 -4.09
CA LEU A 103 -31.14 -4.69 -5.44
C LEU A 103 -32.12 -5.87 -5.42
N ALA A 104 -31.92 -6.86 -4.55
CA ALA A 104 -32.82 -8.00 -4.42
C ALA A 104 -34.22 -7.60 -3.93
N LEU A 105 -34.32 -6.66 -2.98
CA LEU A 105 -35.61 -6.13 -2.53
C LEU A 105 -36.30 -5.31 -3.63
N TYR A 106 -35.54 -4.55 -4.40
CA TYR A 106 -36.06 -3.79 -5.54
C TYR A 106 -36.62 -4.72 -6.62
N GLU A 107 -35.85 -5.74 -7.02
CA GLU A 107 -36.27 -6.73 -8.01
C GLU A 107 -37.54 -7.47 -7.58
N LYS A 108 -37.64 -7.83 -6.28
CA LYS A 108 -38.86 -8.42 -5.72
C LYS A 108 -40.07 -7.49 -5.87
N LYS A 109 -39.95 -6.21 -5.50
CA LYS A 109 -41.04 -5.24 -5.60
C LYS A 109 -41.54 -5.09 -7.05
N VAL A 110 -40.61 -4.97 -8.00
CA VAL A 110 -40.94 -4.87 -9.42
C VAL A 110 -41.69 -6.11 -9.91
N ASN A 111 -41.25 -7.31 -9.51
CA ASN A 111 -41.89 -8.55 -9.90
C ASN A 111 -43.30 -8.71 -9.29
N ASP A 112 -43.47 -8.31 -8.02
CA ASP A 112 -44.77 -8.31 -7.35
C ASP A 112 -45.75 -7.32 -8.02
N GLU A 113 -45.29 -6.15 -8.44
CA GLU A 113 -46.09 -5.17 -9.21
C GLU A 113 -46.50 -5.70 -10.60
N LEU A 114 -45.59 -6.38 -11.30
CA LEU A 114 -45.89 -6.99 -12.60
C LEU A 114 -46.92 -8.10 -12.50
N LYS A 115 -46.93 -8.86 -11.41
CA LYS A 115 -47.88 -9.97 -11.18
C LYS A 115 -49.29 -9.50 -10.80
N ASN A 116 -49.41 -8.27 -10.29
CA ASN A 116 -50.67 -7.66 -9.89
C ASN A 116 -51.35 -6.85 -11.03
N ARG A 117 -50.72 -6.75 -12.20
CA ARG A 117 -51.31 -6.21 -13.43
C ARG A 117 -51.82 -7.33 -14.32
#